data_AF-A0AAU4DPM6-F1
#
_entry.id   AF-A0AAU4DPM6-F1
#
_cell.length_a   1.000
_cell.length_b   1.000
_cell.length_c   1.000
_cell.angle_alpha   90.00
_cell.angle_beta   90.00
_cell.angle_gamma   90.00
#
_symmetry.space_group_name_H-M   'P 1'
#
loop_
_entity.id
_entity.type
_entity.pdbx_description
1 polymer ?
#
loop_
_entity_poly.entity_id
_entity_poly.type
_entity_poly.pdbx_seq_one_letter_code
_entity_poly.pdbx_strand_id
1 'polypeptide(L)'
;MLVNRKATAAAVASLAVAGALLAAAPAEAAPTPKGDGAKAICKRLPKTEERVAKSLERLNGDAGTVGSVARLEQRVNNAKTAGHTEIQTYLNDRLTFRKSLVTTLQTRQNDLKSVATWCGTQSASPSTGK
;
A
#
# COMPACT_ATOMS: atom_id res chain seq x y z
N MET A 1 -27.38 52.27 -23.42
CA MET A 1 -26.46 53.18 -24.13
C MET A 1 -25.23 52.38 -24.57
N LEU A 2 -25.01 52.36 -25.89
CA LEU A 2 -23.80 52.10 -26.70
C LEU A 2 -22.56 51.52 -25.98
N VAL A 3 -22.09 50.30 -26.26
CA VAL A 3 -21.31 49.82 -27.44
C VAL A 3 -20.07 50.68 -27.77
N ASN A 4 -18.89 50.05 -27.66
CA ASN A 4 -17.72 50.15 -28.55
C ASN A 4 -16.76 49.01 -28.13
N ARG A 5 -16.72 47.82 -28.75
CA ARG A 5 -16.29 47.46 -30.12
C ARG A 5 -15.02 48.18 -30.59
N LYS A 6 -13.87 47.53 -30.40
CA LYS A 6 -12.87 47.39 -31.47
C LYS A 6 -12.57 45.92 -31.66
N ALA A 7 -13.05 45.43 -32.79
CA ALA A 7 -12.74 44.13 -33.35
C ALA A 7 -11.39 44.22 -34.08
N THR A 8 -10.53 43.24 -33.86
CA THR A 8 -9.58 42.77 -34.87
C THR A 8 -9.85 41.30 -35.06
N ALA A 9 -10.21 41.00 -36.30
CA ALA A 9 -10.63 39.70 -36.82
C ALA A 9 -9.44 38.77 -37.09
N ALA A 10 -9.81 37.52 -37.41
CA ALA A 10 -9.01 36.40 -37.90
C ALA A 10 -8.25 35.62 -36.80
N ALA A 11 -8.38 34.30 -36.66
CA ALA A 11 -8.88 33.29 -37.58
C ALA A 11 -9.70 32.22 -36.82
N VAL A 12 -10.85 31.87 -37.37
CA VAL A 12 -11.57 30.64 -37.04
C VAL A 12 -10.77 29.51 -37.69
N ALA A 13 -9.76 29.00 -37.00
CA ALA A 13 -9.14 27.75 -37.38
C ALA A 13 -10.06 26.63 -36.89
N SER A 14 -10.77 26.04 -37.84
CA SER A 14 -11.57 24.84 -37.73
C SER A 14 -10.96 23.85 -36.74
N LEU A 15 -11.70 23.47 -35.69
CA LEU A 15 -11.39 22.24 -34.94
C LEU A 15 -11.57 21.07 -35.91
N ALA A 16 -10.50 20.73 -36.62
CA ALA A 16 -10.38 19.42 -37.24
C ALA A 16 -10.43 18.40 -36.10
N VAL A 17 -11.52 17.65 -36.05
CA VAL A 17 -11.61 16.42 -35.26
C VAL A 17 -10.54 15.49 -35.82
N ALA A 18 -9.33 15.59 -35.28
CA ALA A 18 -8.29 14.60 -35.48
C ALA A 18 -8.72 13.38 -34.68
N GLY A 19 -9.45 12.48 -35.34
CA GLY A 19 -9.54 11.09 -34.93
C GLY A 19 -8.11 10.55 -34.86
N ALA A 20 -7.50 10.63 -33.69
CA ALA A 20 -6.26 9.93 -33.40
C ALA A 20 -6.59 8.44 -33.44
N LEU A 21 -6.41 7.85 -34.61
CA LEU A 21 -6.14 6.43 -34.78
C LEU A 21 -5.04 6.09 -33.78
N LEU A 22 -5.41 5.46 -32.66
CA LEU A 22 -4.48 4.73 -31.81
C LEU A 22 -3.89 3.64 -32.70
N ALA A 23 -2.78 3.96 -33.37
CA ALA A 23 -1.90 2.94 -33.90
C ALA A 23 -1.52 2.08 -32.70
N ALA A 24 -2.11 0.89 -32.62
CA ALA A 24 -1.71 -0.13 -31.67
C ALA A 24 -0.25 -0.47 -31.99
N ALA A 25 0.67 0.21 -31.32
CA ALA A 25 2.06 -0.23 -31.29
C ALA A 25 2.03 -1.68 -30.79
N PRO A 26 2.76 -2.60 -31.44
CA PRO A 26 2.85 -3.96 -30.93
C PRO A 26 3.33 -3.87 -29.49
N ALA A 27 2.56 -4.45 -28.56
CA ALA A 27 2.98 -4.57 -27.18
C ALA A 27 4.21 -5.48 -27.17
N GLU A 28 5.41 -4.90 -27.08
CA GLU A 28 6.62 -5.67 -26.88
C GLU A 28 6.49 -6.45 -25.58
N ALA A 29 6.67 -7.77 -25.68
CA ALA A 29 6.58 -8.64 -24.52
C ALA A 29 7.62 -8.20 -23.49
N ALA A 30 7.18 -7.98 -22.24
CA ALA A 30 8.09 -7.70 -21.15
C ALA A 30 9.12 -8.84 -21.04
N PRO A 31 10.41 -8.53 -20.84
CA PRO A 31 11.44 -9.55 -20.74
C PRO A 31 11.09 -10.54 -19.62
N THR A 32 11.27 -11.82 -19.90
CA THR A 32 11.05 -12.88 -18.91
C THR A 32 12.01 -12.69 -17.72
N PRO A 33 11.53 -12.83 -16.47
CA PRO A 33 12.39 -12.74 -15.30
C PRO A 33 13.52 -13.77 -15.38
N LYS A 34 14.77 -13.31 -15.28
CA LYS A 34 15.97 -14.16 -15.38
C LYS A 34 16.31 -14.91 -14.06
N GLY A 35 15.33 -15.16 -13.19
CA GLY A 35 15.53 -15.85 -11.92
C GLY A 35 14.32 -15.80 -10.98
N ASP A 36 14.47 -16.39 -9.79
CA ASP A 36 13.44 -16.51 -8.74
C ASP A 36 13.19 -15.22 -7.93
N GLY A 37 13.98 -14.17 -8.17
CA GLY A 37 13.86 -12.88 -7.47
C GLY A 37 14.50 -12.84 -6.08
N ALA A 38 15.17 -13.90 -5.61
CA ALA A 38 15.70 -13.99 -4.25
C ALA A 38 16.67 -12.85 -3.88
N LYS A 39 17.54 -12.44 -4.81
CA LYS A 39 18.45 -11.28 -4.62
C LYS A 39 17.67 -9.99 -4.34
N ALA A 40 16.54 -9.78 -5.02
CA ALA A 40 15.71 -8.60 -4.83
C ALA A 40 14.98 -8.65 -3.48
N ILE A 41 14.58 -9.84 -3.04
CA ILE A 41 14.01 -10.07 -1.71
C ILE A 41 15.04 -9.73 -0.63
N CYS A 42 16.25 -10.30 -0.68
CA CYS A 42 17.30 -10.00 0.30
C CYS A 42 17.66 -8.51 0.34
N LYS A 43 17.72 -7.84 -0.81
CA LYS A 43 17.94 -6.38 -0.86
C LYS A 43 16.86 -5.58 -0.13
N ARG A 44 15.60 -6.01 -0.19
CA ARG A 44 14.45 -5.30 0.40
C ARG A 44 14.17 -5.70 1.84
N LEU A 45 14.68 -6.85 2.27
CA LEU A 45 14.34 -7.49 3.54
C LEU A 45 14.44 -6.55 4.76
N PRO A 46 15.53 -5.79 4.97
CA PRO A 46 15.65 -4.96 6.19
C PRO A 46 14.53 -3.92 6.30
N LYS A 47 14.12 -3.34 5.16
CA LYS A 47 13.02 -2.36 5.13
C LYS A 47 11.66 -3.03 5.29
N THR A 48 11.50 -4.26 4.85
CA THR A 48 10.28 -5.04 5.07
C THR A 48 10.11 -5.40 6.55
N GLU A 49 11.19 -5.85 7.20
CA GLU A 49 11.21 -6.13 8.64
C GLU A 49 10.86 -4.90 9.47
N GLU A 50 11.49 -3.75 9.16
CA GLU A 50 11.20 -2.47 9.82
C GLU A 50 9.72 -2.08 9.71
N ARG A 51 9.10 -2.26 8.53
CA ARG A 51 7.68 -1.93 8.30
C ARG A 51 6.74 -2.85 9.09
N VAL A 52 7.05 -4.15 9.16
CA VAL A 52 6.26 -5.10 9.94
C VAL A 52 6.38 -4.78 11.42
N ALA A 53 7.59 -4.50 11.91
CA ALA A 53 7.83 -4.12 13.31
C ALA A 53 7.05 -2.86 13.69
N LYS A 54 7.15 -1.77 12.91
CA LYS A 54 6.39 -0.53 13.16
C LYS A 54 4.87 -0.73 13.11
N SER A 55 4.41 -1.64 12.24
CA SER A 55 2.98 -1.96 12.15
C SER A 55 2.51 -2.69 13.41
N LEU A 56 3.27 -3.66 13.90
CA LEU A 56 2.99 -4.37 15.15
C LEU A 56 3.05 -3.43 16.35
N GLU A 57 4.07 -2.57 16.44
CA GLU A 57 4.22 -1.57 17.49
C GLU A 57 2.98 -0.66 17.57
N ARG A 58 2.54 -0.10 16.44
CA ARG A 58 1.34 0.73 16.39
C ARG A 58 0.07 -0.04 16.79
N LEU A 59 -0.07 -1.27 16.32
CA LEU A 59 -1.25 -2.10 16.61
C LEU A 59 -1.32 -2.47 18.10
N ASN A 60 -0.17 -2.73 18.73
CA ASN A 60 -0.04 -3.10 20.13
C ASN A 60 0.08 -1.89 21.08
N GLY A 61 0.07 -0.67 20.54
CA GLY A 61 0.08 0.55 21.34
C GLY A 61 -1.12 0.68 22.27
N ASP A 62 -1.03 1.62 23.21
CA ASP A 62 -2.10 1.91 24.17
C ASP A 62 -3.33 2.58 23.54
N ALA A 63 -4.32 2.94 24.36
CA ALA A 63 -5.53 3.63 23.90
C ALA A 63 -5.29 5.06 23.39
N GLY A 64 -4.16 5.69 23.71
CA GLY A 64 -3.76 6.99 23.15
C GLY A 64 -3.26 6.86 21.71
N THR A 65 -2.65 5.73 21.39
CA THR A 65 -2.02 5.46 20.10
C THR A 65 -3.04 5.37 18.96
N VAL A 66 -2.94 6.26 17.97
CA VAL A 66 -3.79 6.22 16.77
C VAL A 66 -3.51 4.93 15.99
N GLY A 67 -4.55 4.12 15.81
CA GLY A 67 -4.43 2.88 15.04
C GLY A 67 -4.15 1.63 15.89
N SER A 68 -4.05 1.75 17.21
CA SER A 68 -3.93 0.58 18.09
C SER A 68 -5.23 -0.20 18.21
N VAL A 69 -5.11 -1.45 18.68
CA VAL A 69 -6.24 -2.29 19.09
C VAL A 69 -6.93 -1.68 20.30
N ALA A 70 -6.17 -1.29 21.33
CA ALA A 70 -6.70 -0.75 22.58
C ALA A 70 -7.56 0.51 22.36
N ARG A 71 -7.13 1.42 21.48
CA ARG A 71 -7.93 2.62 21.14
C ARG A 71 -9.23 2.25 20.45
N LEU A 72 -9.22 1.23 19.60
CA LEU A 72 -10.42 0.79 18.89
C LEU A 72 -11.40 0.08 19.84
N GLU A 73 -10.89 -0.71 20.80
CA GLU A 73 -11.69 -1.31 21.88
C GLU A 73 -12.38 -0.24 22.72
N GLN A 74 -11.66 0.83 23.10
CA GLN A 74 -12.28 1.93 23.83
C GLN A 74 -13.39 2.62 23.04
N ARG A 75 -13.21 2.79 21.71
CA ARG A 75 -14.26 3.36 20.85
C ARG A 75 -15.49 2.45 20.74
N VAL A 76 -15.30 1.13 20.68
CA VAL A 76 -16.39 0.15 20.75
C VAL A 76 -17.16 0.33 22.06
N ASN A 77 -16.44 0.39 23.19
CA ASN A 77 -17.06 0.54 24.50
C ASN A 77 -17.85 1.84 24.62
N ASN A 78 -17.29 2.96 24.14
CA ASN A 78 -17.99 4.25 24.13
C ASN A 78 -19.28 4.19 23.31
N ALA A 79 -19.25 3.58 22.11
CA ALA A 79 -20.44 3.40 21.29
C ALA A 79 -21.49 2.52 21.97
N LYS A 80 -21.06 1.45 22.63
CA LYS A 80 -21.92 0.56 23.43
C LYS A 80 -22.60 1.32 24.57
N THR A 81 -21.83 2.08 25.35
CA THR A 81 -22.35 2.87 26.49
C THR A 81 -23.32 3.97 26.03
N ALA A 82 -23.10 4.55 24.86
CA ALA A 82 -23.99 5.55 24.27
C ALA A 82 -25.25 4.95 23.61
N GLY A 83 -25.37 3.62 23.51
CA GLY A 83 -26.48 2.95 22.82
C GLY A 83 -26.43 3.06 21.29
N HIS A 84 -25.27 3.39 20.72
CA HIS A 84 -25.09 3.55 19.28
C HIS A 84 -24.79 2.19 18.61
N THR A 85 -25.81 1.35 18.47
CA THR A 85 -25.68 -0.06 18.05
C THR A 85 -25.00 -0.23 16.69
N GLU A 86 -25.38 0.55 15.68
CA GLU A 86 -24.82 0.47 14.32
C GLU A 86 -23.34 0.84 14.31
N ILE A 87 -22.97 1.88 15.07
CA ILE A 87 -21.58 2.33 15.22
C ILE A 87 -20.78 1.26 15.97
N GLN A 88 -21.34 0.69 17.04
CA GLN A 88 -20.70 -0.37 17.80
C GLN A 88 -20.44 -1.60 16.91
N THR A 89 -21.39 -2.03 16.09
CA THR A 89 -21.23 -3.14 15.13
C THR A 89 -20.09 -2.85 14.15
N TYR A 90 -20.12 -1.70 13.48
CA TYR A 90 -19.05 -1.32 12.55
C TYR A 90 -17.66 -1.26 13.21
N LEU A 91 -17.58 -0.72 14.43
CA LEU A 91 -16.32 -0.67 15.16
C LEU A 91 -15.85 -2.05 15.63
N ASN A 92 -16.78 -2.95 15.97
CA ASN A 92 -16.47 -4.34 16.32
C ASN A 92 -15.90 -5.11 15.13
N ASP A 93 -16.47 -4.97 13.93
CA ASP A 93 -15.93 -5.63 12.74
C ASP A 93 -14.51 -5.16 12.43
N ARG A 94 -14.28 -3.85 12.55
CA ARG A 94 -12.94 -3.28 12.44
C ARG A 94 -11.99 -3.77 13.52
N LEU A 95 -12.49 -3.95 14.74
CA LEU A 95 -11.70 -4.47 15.87
C LEU A 95 -11.28 -5.91 15.59
N THR A 96 -12.21 -6.76 15.15
CA THR A 96 -11.96 -8.14 14.76
C THR A 96 -10.90 -8.23 13.67
N PHE A 97 -11.04 -7.44 12.59
CA PHE A 97 -10.04 -7.38 11.53
C PHE A 97 -8.68 -6.88 12.04
N ARG A 98 -8.66 -5.86 12.90
CA ARG A 98 -7.40 -5.35 13.45
C ARG A 98 -6.70 -6.39 14.33
N LYS A 99 -7.45 -7.17 15.11
CA LYS A 99 -6.91 -8.29 15.90
C LYS A 99 -6.33 -9.39 14.99
N SER A 100 -7.00 -9.74 13.89
CA SER A 100 -6.47 -10.73 12.94
C SER A 100 -5.22 -10.26 12.21
N LEU A 101 -5.07 -8.94 11.99
CA LEU A 101 -3.83 -8.36 11.45
C LEU A 101 -2.65 -8.55 12.39
N VAL A 102 -2.83 -8.46 13.72
CA VAL A 102 -1.74 -8.67 14.69
C VAL A 102 -1.16 -10.07 14.52
N THR A 103 -2.01 -11.11 14.54
CA THR A 103 -1.58 -12.50 14.34
C THR A 103 -0.90 -12.68 12.98
N THR A 104 -1.48 -12.14 11.92
CA THR A 104 -0.90 -12.22 10.56
C THR A 104 0.49 -11.59 10.48
N LEU A 105 0.67 -10.42 11.10
CA LEU A 105 1.95 -9.71 11.09
C LEU A 105 3.00 -10.37 11.98
N GLN A 106 2.60 -11.02 13.08
CA GLN A 106 3.52 -11.84 13.89
C GLN A 106 4.05 -13.04 13.10
N THR A 107 3.19 -13.76 12.38
CA THR A 107 3.63 -14.84 11.47
C THR A 107 4.62 -14.30 10.44
N ARG A 108 4.27 -13.21 9.74
CA ARG A 108 5.16 -12.59 8.76
C ARG A 108 6.49 -12.14 9.38
N GLN A 109 6.49 -11.63 10.60
CA GLN A 109 7.72 -11.25 11.29
C GLN A 109 8.63 -12.47 11.49
N ASN A 110 8.07 -13.63 11.83
CA ASN A 110 8.84 -14.86 11.99
C ASN A 110 9.34 -15.40 10.64
N ASP A 111 8.50 -15.36 9.59
CA ASP A 111 8.92 -15.73 8.25
C ASP A 111 10.09 -14.87 7.76
N LEU A 112 10.04 -13.55 8.01
CA LEU A 112 11.11 -12.63 7.63
C LEU A 112 12.42 -12.93 8.36
N LYS A 113 12.39 -13.36 9.63
CA LYS A 113 13.60 -13.82 10.35
C LYS A 113 14.23 -15.06 9.69
N SER A 114 13.39 -16.00 9.23
CA SER A 114 13.86 -17.17 8.47
C SER A 114 14.49 -16.74 7.14
N VAL A 115 13.87 -15.79 6.43
CA VAL A 115 14.44 -15.21 5.20
C VAL A 115 15.75 -14.47 5.49
N ALA A 116 15.87 -13.76 6.61
CA ALA A 116 17.08 -13.05 7.01
C ALA A 116 18.24 -14.01 7.25
N THR A 117 17.96 -15.11 7.95
CA THR A 117 18.92 -16.19 8.18
C THR A 117 19.44 -16.74 6.86
N TRP A 118 18.54 -17.06 5.93
CA TRP A 118 18.91 -17.56 4.61
C TRP A 118 19.68 -16.54 3.76
N CYS A 119 19.24 -15.28 3.73
CA CYS A 119 19.94 -14.21 3.00
C CYS A 119 21.38 -14.02 3.51
N GLY A 120 21.61 -14.19 4.82
CA GLY A 120 22.94 -14.13 5.43
C GLY A 120 23.90 -15.21 4.91
N THR A 121 23.40 -16.40 4.57
CA THR A 121 24.23 -17.48 3.99
C THR A 121 24.56 -17.23 2.52
N GLN A 122 23.73 -16.45 1.81
CA GLN A 122 23.97 -16.13 0.40
C GLN A 122 25.11 -15.12 0.22
N SER A 123 25.30 -14.21 1.18
CA SER A 123 26.45 -13.28 1.19
C SER A 123 27.80 -13.96 1.43
N ALA A 124 27.82 -15.18 1.96
CA ALA A 124 29.03 -15.96 2.22
C ALA A 124 29.41 -16.92 1.08
N SER A 125 28.58 -17.03 0.04
CA SER A 125 28.81 -17.94 -1.08
C SER A 125 29.41 -17.18 -2.27
N PRO A 126 30.66 -17.46 -2.70
CA PRO A 126 31.17 -16.90 -3.94
C PRO A 126 30.28 -17.39 -5.08
N SER A 127 29.81 -16.45 -5.90
CA SER A 127 28.89 -16.72 -6.98
C SER A 127 29.48 -17.72 -7.98
N THR A 128 29.09 -18.99 -7.90
CA THR A 128 29.26 -19.90 -9.03
C THR A 128 28.13 -19.62 -10.01
N GLY A 129 28.32 -18.59 -10.82
CA GLY A 129 27.52 -18.37 -12.02
C GLY A 129 27.87 -19.42 -13.06
N LYS A 130 26.85 -20.11 -13.58
CA LYS A 130 26.83 -20.64 -14.94
C LYS A 130 25.53 -20.20 -15.59
#